data_AF-A0A1Y3XSZ4-F1
#
_entry.id   AF-A0A1Y3XSZ4-F1
#
_cell.length_a   1.000
_cell.length_b   1.000
_cell.length_c   1.000
_cell.angle_alpha   90.00
_cell.angle_beta   90.00
_cell.angle_gamma   90.00
#
_symmetry.space_group_name_H-M   'P 1'
#
loop_
_entity.id
_entity.type
_entity.pdbx_description
1 polymer ?
#
loop_
_entity_poly.entity_id
_entity_poly.type
_entity_poly.pdbx_seq_one_letter_code
_entity_poly.pdbx_strand_id
1 'polypeptide(L)' 'MKVKNSWTVRNMTILKLTENIPLTDWHKMTVGGVEFKPFMVMDAGRDVIAIGGEHDFTGEEVEFI' A
#
# COMPACT_ATOMS: atom_id res chain seq x y z
N MET A 1 3.71 -8.60 -5.42
CA MET A 1 4.24 -7.21 -5.40
C MET A 1 4.94 -6.96 -4.08
N LYS A 2 5.88 -6.01 -3.97
CA LYS A 2 6.54 -5.67 -2.71
C LYS A 2 6.46 -4.18 -2.38
N VAL A 3 6.58 -3.84 -1.10
CA VAL A 3 6.78 -2.45 -0.66
C VAL A 3 8.25 -2.07 -0.87
N LYS A 4 8.50 -1.13 -1.78
CA LYS A 4 9.82 -0.55 -2.02
C LYS A 4 10.25 0.42 -0.92
N ASN A 5 9.30 1.22 -0.42
CA ASN A 5 9.52 2.18 0.65
C ASN A 5 8.20 2.46 1.36
N SER A 6 8.25 2.74 2.66
CA SER A 6 7.09 3.18 3.43
C SER A 6 7.41 4.44 4.24
N TRP A 7 6.43 5.33 4.37
CA TRP A 7 6.55 6.52 5.22
C TRP A 7 5.20 6.91 5.79
N THR A 8 5.24 7.55 6.95
CA THR A 8 4.05 7.93 7.69
C THR A 8 3.72 9.40 7.46
N VAL A 9 2.44 9.69 7.19
CA VAL A 9 1.87 11.04 7.14
C VAL A 9 0.64 11.06 8.05
N ARG A 10 0.75 11.71 9.21
CA ARG A 10 -0.26 11.61 10.28
C ARG A 10 -0.52 10.14 10.64
N ASN A 11 -1.76 9.72 10.78
CA ASN A 11 -2.14 8.34 11.12
C ASN A 11 -2.31 7.45 9.89
N MET A 12 -1.51 7.68 8.84
CA MET A 12 -1.54 6.90 7.60
C MET A 12 -0.14 6.53 7.20
N THR A 13 0.04 5.28 6.79
CA THR A 13 1.27 4.79 6.19
C THR A 13 1.09 4.78 4.69
N ILE A 14 1.97 5.49 3.98
CA ILE A 14 2.04 5.50 2.53
C ILE A 14 3.07 4.45 2.10
N LEU A 15 2.67 3.62 1.14
CA LEU A 15 3.47 2.53 0.59
C LEU A 15 3.78 2.86 -0.87
N LYS A 16 5.08 2.96 -1.18
CA LYS A 16 5.58 2.91 -2.56
C LYS A 16 5.82 1.46 -2.92
N LEU A 17 5.19 0.98 -3.97
CA LEU A 17 5.25 -0.41 -4.41
C LEU A 17 6.31 -0.59 -5.50
N THR A 18 6.78 -1.82 -5.67
CA THR A 18 7.75 -2.16 -6.75
C THR A 18 7.10 -2.20 -8.13
N GLU A 19 5.78 -2.34 -8.18
CA GLU A 19 4.98 -2.51 -9.40
C GLU A 19 3.75 -1.59 -9.32
N ASN A 20 3.09 -1.35 -10.45
CA ASN A 20 1.84 -0.58 -10.47
C ASN A 20 0.71 -1.37 -9.82
N ILE A 21 -0.14 -0.67 -9.08
CA ILE A 21 -1.39 -1.16 -8.50
C ILE A 21 -2.25 -1.74 -9.64
N PRO A 22 -2.79 -2.97 -9.49
CA PRO A 22 -3.64 -3.58 -10.51
C PRO A 22 -4.85 -2.72 -10.85
N LEU A 23 -5.24 -2.69 -12.13
CA LEU A 23 -6.44 -2.00 -12.63
C LEU A 23 -7.71 -2.88 -12.54
N THR A 24 -7.72 -3.84 -11.62
CA THR A 24 -8.85 -4.76 -11.38
C THR A 24 -9.71 -4.26 -10.22
N ASP A 25 -10.91 -4.83 -10.07
CA ASP A 25 -11.80 -4.54 -8.93
C ASP A 25 -11.27 -5.20 -7.65
N TRP A 26 -10.29 -4.58 -7.00
CA TRP A 26 -9.88 -4.91 -5.64
C TRP A 26 -10.54 -3.96 -4.64
N HIS A 27 -10.75 -4.45 -3.43
CA HIS A 27 -11.36 -3.70 -2.33
C HIS A 27 -10.60 -3.85 -1.01
N LYS A 28 -9.63 -4.77 -0.97
CA LYS A 28 -8.75 -5.05 0.15
C LYS A 28 -7.32 -5.25 -0.32
N MET A 29 -6.39 -5.13 0.62
CA MET A 29 -4.99 -5.40 0.39
C MET A 29 -4.39 -6.08 1.63
N THR A 30 -3.57 -7.10 1.43
CA THR A 30 -2.75 -7.69 2.49
C THR A 30 -1.32 -7.19 2.36
N VAL A 31 -0.69 -6.85 3.48
CA VAL A 31 0.73 -6.47 3.55
C VAL A 31 1.37 -7.25 4.70
N GLY A 32 2.40 -8.05 4.40
CA GLY A 32 3.03 -8.91 5.42
C GLY A 32 2.03 -9.82 6.14
N GLY A 33 0.99 -10.27 5.44
CA GLY A 33 -0.09 -11.11 5.98
C GLY A 33 -1.18 -10.38 6.77
N VAL A 34 -1.12 -9.05 6.92
CA VAL A 34 -2.14 -8.25 7.62
C VAL A 34 -3.07 -7.60 6.61
N GLU A 35 -4.39 -7.73 6.81
CA GLU A 35 -5.42 -7.16 5.93
C GLU A 35 -5.68 -5.68 6.25
N PHE A 36 -5.75 -4.86 5.20
CA PHE A 36 -6.09 -3.45 5.25
C PHE A 36 -7.15 -3.10 4.21
N LYS A 37 -7.91 -2.05 4.51
CA LYS A 37 -8.65 -1.28 3.50
C LYS A 37 -7.73 -0.17 2.99
N PRO A 38 -7.19 -0.28 1.76
CA PRO A 38 -6.26 0.71 1.27
C PRO A 38 -6.98 1.92 0.65
N PHE A 39 -6.25 3.02 0.52
CA PHE A 39 -6.71 4.28 -0.06
C PHE A 39 -5.77 4.70 -1.19
N MET A 40 -6.34 5.02 -2.35
CA MET A 40 -5.56 5.61 -3.44
C MET A 40 -5.10 7.01 -3.06
N VAL A 41 -3.82 7.30 -3.26
CA VAL A 41 -3.27 8.64 -3.05
C VAL A 41 -3.34 9.40 -4.36
N MET A 42 -4.17 10.44 -4.42
CA MET A 42 -4.31 11.25 -5.62
C MET A 42 -2.98 11.90 -6.01
N ASP A 43 -2.69 11.95 -7.31
CA ASP A 43 -1.50 12.54 -7.91
C ASP A 43 -0.13 11.97 -7.44
N ALA A 44 -0.11 10.84 -6.74
CA ALA A 44 1.14 10.23 -6.24
C ALA A 44 1.75 9.15 -7.17
N GLY A 45 1.07 8.82 -8.27
CA GLY A 45 1.44 7.75 -9.19
C GLY A 45 0.64 6.46 -9.01
N ARG A 46 0.77 5.53 -9.96
CA ARG A 46 0.02 4.26 -9.96
C ARG A 46 0.65 3.17 -9.11
N ASP A 47 1.70 3.49 -8.38
CA ASP A 47 2.48 2.59 -7.53
C ASP A 47 2.56 3.13 -6.09
N VAL A 48 1.68 4.06 -5.73
CA VAL A 48 1.59 4.64 -4.39
C VAL A 48 0.18 4.42 -3.84
N ILE A 49 0.11 3.83 -2.65
CA ILE A 49 -1.13 3.55 -1.96
C ILE A 49 -0.97 3.84 -0.47
N ALA A 50 -2.07 4.10 0.23
CA ALA A 50 -2.02 4.37 1.66
C ALA A 50 -2.87 3.36 2.45
N ILE A 51 -2.45 3.09 3.68
CA ILE A 51 -3.19 2.30 4.67
C ILE A 51 -3.31 3.10 5.98
N GLY A 52 -4.34 2.81 6.76
CA GLY A 52 -4.51 3.43 8.07
C GLY A 52 -3.53 2.88 9.09
N GLY A 53 -3.09 3.74 10.02
CA GLY A 53 -2.13 3.40 11.06
C GLY A 53 -0.69 3.77 10.70
N GLU A 54 0.18 3.66 11.70
CA GLU A 54 1.62 3.88 11.57
C GLU A 54 2.33 2.51 11.53
N HIS A 55 2.94 2.20 10.40
CA HIS A 55 3.57 0.91 10.12
C HIS A 55 4.87 1.11 9.33
N ASP A 56 5.82 0.19 9.48
CA ASP A 56 6.93 0.02 8.54
C ASP A 56 6.80 -1.37 7.92
N PHE A 57 6.50 -1.38 6.62
CA PHE A 57 6.33 -2.60 5.83
C PHE A 57 7.37 -2.69 4.71
N THR A 58 8.47 -1.94 4.81
CA THR A 58 9.49 -1.91 3.76
C THR A 58 10.04 -3.32 3.50
N GLY A 59 9.95 -3.77 2.25
CA GLY A 59 10.38 -5.12 1.83
C GLY A 59 9.30 -6.20 1.90
N GLU A 60 8.17 -5.94 2.57
CA GLU A 60 7.08 -6.90 2.72
C GLU A 60 6.30 -7.11 1.42
N GLU A 61 5.67 -8.28 1.33
CA GLU A 61 4.82 -8.65 0.20
C GLU A 61 3.44 -8.02 0.30
N VAL A 62 2.92 -7.64 -0.86
CA VAL A 62 1.61 -7.00 -1.04
C VAL A 62 0.79 -7.83 -2.02
N GLU A 63 -0.45 -8.14 -1.62
CA GLU A 63 -1.46 -8.75 -2.47
C GLU A 63 -2.75 -7.91 -2.45
N PHE A 64 -3.37 -7.76 -3.61
CA PHE A 64 -4.65 -7.06 -3.77
C PHE A 64 -5.77 -8.10 -3.93
N ILE A 65 -6.88 -7.90 -3.20
CA ILE A 65 -8.03 -8.81 -3.13
C ILE A 65 -9.32 -8.06 -3.44
#